data_AF-Q7X487-F1
#
_entry.id   AF-Q7X487-F1
#
_cell.length_a   1.000
_cell.length_b   1.000
_cell.length_c   1.000
_cell.angle_alpha   90.00
_cell.angle_beta   90.00
_cell.angle_gamma   90.00
#
_symmetry.space_group_name_H-M   'P 1'
#
loop_
_entity.id
_entity.type
_entity.pdbx_description
1 polymer ?
#
loop_
_entity_poly.entity_id
_entity_poly.type
_entity_poly.pdbx_seq_one_letter_code
_entity_poly.pdbx_strand_id
1 'polypeptide(L)'
;SFPIRDDAKFGPGKLEISLGKKSFTIDVVGQNNKITDILKQINSAPSNPGVQASIVKDDGGSRLILASDKPGESNKVKIEVDAKYNNQLHRFAFNPDFDPTVSTKFDIPTLLQYQQVPEVAAQQVREPITEQEVPELSDEEKYAYFKPLIDYANRELAREEKAAKEIMMQQEATAALATLEDPTDPTSGMSGWSERTAGTLQAALPNEDEKIELAKAAKQGDQDAAEALAEIGQTPDTVFQAAGITYEAPQKEAPKKEIVDIAKEKVEKLPPTIKEIAKEKLEPIEKVVETIKPEGPRKPLYSGLQEVQSASSAKVVLDGVARISSDTNVIQDAVQGVDITLKGTTAEASKRIDLDVQFDRDTVKAAIEQFVNTYNQFYETTKALSGFDPATGQSGPLAGDSVVRSAESAESRLKSVFVAPVESAPTGIKTLIELGISTTRQGTLEINQSMLDRQLNENFSQLHTFFGGSKGFAKKVEDVIQSMTGVSGPIRTRMNTMRDQNYRLNDQQVDLDRRMESLQERTRNKFANMQDVTGKMKAQLSGMMNALG
;
A
#
# COMPACT_ATOMS: atom_id res chain seq x y z
N SER A 1 -8.28 25.58 0.19
CA SER A 1 -7.55 26.17 1.33
C SER A 1 -7.47 27.69 1.15
N PHE A 2 -7.16 28.43 2.22
CA PHE A 2 -6.57 29.77 2.08
C PHE A 2 -5.26 29.69 1.26
N PRO A 3 -4.86 30.75 0.54
CA PRO A 3 -3.60 30.77 -0.18
C PRO A 3 -2.42 30.50 0.75
N ILE A 4 -1.46 29.72 0.25
CA ILE A 4 -0.21 29.42 0.93
C ILE A 4 0.91 30.07 0.11
N ARG A 5 1.77 30.85 0.77
CA ARG A 5 2.93 31.43 0.10
C ARG A 5 3.82 30.33 -0.49
N ASP A 6 4.40 30.58 -1.66
CA ASP A 6 5.24 29.58 -2.35
C ASP A 6 6.51 29.19 -1.58
N ASP A 7 6.96 30.07 -0.66
CA ASP A 7 8.09 29.86 0.24
C ASP A 7 7.70 29.23 1.60
N ALA A 8 6.42 28.93 1.81
CA ALA A 8 5.95 28.35 3.06
C ALA A 8 6.55 26.96 3.31
N LYS A 9 6.98 26.77 4.56
CA LYS A 9 7.62 25.54 5.02
C LYS A 9 6.73 24.82 6.02
N PHE A 10 6.62 23.52 5.85
CA PHE A 10 5.88 22.62 6.72
C PHE A 10 6.86 21.82 7.58
N GLY A 11 6.68 21.93 8.90
CA GLY A 11 7.42 21.16 9.88
C GLY A 11 6.93 19.71 9.98
N PRO A 12 7.57 18.87 10.80
CA PRO A 12 7.26 17.45 10.85
C PRO A 12 5.89 17.17 11.45
N GLY A 13 5.22 16.13 10.96
CA GLY A 13 3.90 15.70 11.41
C GLY A 13 3.27 14.66 10.48
N LYS A 14 2.11 14.14 10.86
CA LYS A 14 1.39 13.13 10.10
C LYS A 14 0.07 13.68 9.56
N LEU A 15 -0.24 13.34 8.32
CA LEU A 15 -1.53 13.58 7.69
C LEU A 15 -2.21 12.24 7.46
N GLU A 16 -3.31 11.97 8.15
CA GLU A 16 -4.17 10.83 7.83
C GLU A 16 -5.26 11.29 6.87
N ILE A 17 -5.24 10.74 5.66
CA ILE A 17 -6.17 11.08 4.59
C ILE A 17 -7.08 9.87 4.37
N SER A 18 -8.38 10.10 4.49
CA SER A 18 -9.42 9.09 4.30
C SER A 18 -10.22 9.35 3.04
N LEU A 19 -10.57 8.27 2.34
CA LEU A 19 -11.57 8.22 1.29
C LEU A 19 -12.66 7.22 1.72
N GLY A 20 -13.75 7.73 2.26
CA GLY A 20 -14.78 6.90 2.89
C GLY A 20 -14.21 6.10 4.06
N LYS A 21 -14.30 4.76 3.97
CA LYS A 21 -13.82 3.82 5.00
C LYS A 21 -12.31 3.48 4.90
N LYS A 22 -11.64 3.88 3.82
CA LYS A 22 -10.22 3.59 3.60
C LYS A 22 -9.40 4.81 3.97
N SER A 23 -8.29 4.64 4.68
CA SER A 23 -7.35 5.72 4.98
C SER A 23 -5.91 5.34 4.65
N PHE A 24 -5.08 6.36 4.49
CA PHE A 24 -3.63 6.25 4.39
C PHE A 24 -2.98 7.42 5.09
N THR A 25 -1.73 7.22 5.52
CA THR A 25 -0.99 8.23 6.28
C THR A 25 0.21 8.71 5.48
N ILE A 26 0.39 10.03 5.45
CA ILE A 26 1.61 10.68 4.97
C ILE A 26 2.42 11.13 6.19
N ASP A 27 3.68 10.69 6.25
CA ASP A 27 4.64 11.13 7.27
C ASP A 27 5.53 12.24 6.68
N VAL A 28 5.33 13.45 7.18
CA VAL A 28 6.11 14.63 6.78
C VAL A 28 7.33 14.69 7.69
N VAL A 29 8.51 14.36 7.13
CA VAL A 29 9.77 14.30 7.87
C VAL A 29 10.61 15.56 7.61
N GLY A 30 11.23 16.12 8.65
CA GLY A 30 12.07 17.32 8.55
C GLY A 30 11.30 18.64 8.66
N GLN A 31 12.03 19.77 8.73
CA GLN A 31 11.48 21.09 9.08
C GLN A 31 11.14 22.00 7.87
N ASN A 32 11.57 21.62 6.66
CA ASN A 32 11.58 22.51 5.49
C ASN A 32 10.76 21.95 4.29
N ASN A 33 9.73 21.15 4.53
CA ASN A 33 8.92 20.57 3.45
C ASN A 33 8.11 21.65 2.75
N LYS A 34 7.96 21.57 1.42
CA LYS A 34 7.12 22.47 0.63
C LYS A 34 5.76 21.82 0.33
N ILE A 35 4.78 22.64 -0.08
CA ILE A 35 3.46 22.16 -0.50
C ILE A 35 3.55 21.17 -1.68
N THR A 36 4.57 21.32 -2.55
CA THR A 36 4.86 20.38 -3.65
C THR A 36 5.30 19.02 -3.16
N ASP A 37 5.97 18.94 -2.01
CA ASP A 37 6.44 17.68 -1.44
C ASP A 37 5.25 16.93 -0.84
N ILE A 38 4.35 17.64 -0.17
CA ILE A 38 3.08 17.10 0.33
C ILE A 38 2.22 16.56 -0.83
N LEU A 39 2.07 17.31 -1.94
CA LEU A 39 1.35 16.83 -3.13
C LEU A 39 1.95 15.53 -3.67
N LYS A 40 3.28 15.47 -3.80
CA LYS A 40 3.97 14.28 -4.34
C LYS A 40 3.78 13.08 -3.42
N GLN A 41 3.90 13.27 -2.11
CA GLN A 41 3.68 12.23 -1.11
C GLN A 41 2.24 11.69 -1.17
N ILE A 42 1.23 12.55 -1.31
CA ILE A 42 -0.17 12.14 -1.47
C ILE A 42 -0.35 11.30 -2.75
N ASN A 43 0.06 11.81 -3.90
CA ASN A 43 -0.18 11.16 -5.19
C ASN A 43 0.66 9.89 -5.42
N SER A 44 1.80 9.77 -4.74
CA SER A 44 2.73 8.64 -4.90
C SER A 44 2.61 7.60 -3.78
N ALA A 45 1.73 7.81 -2.80
CA ALA A 45 1.52 6.88 -1.70
C ALA A 45 0.91 5.56 -2.21
N PRO A 46 1.57 4.39 -2.02
CA PRO A 46 1.08 3.11 -2.52
C PRO A 46 -0.26 2.68 -1.91
N SER A 47 -0.55 3.15 -0.70
CA SER A 47 -1.80 2.89 0.03
C SER A 47 -2.91 3.90 -0.29
N ASN A 48 -2.68 4.84 -1.21
CA ASN A 48 -3.67 5.84 -1.57
C ASN A 48 -4.90 5.17 -2.23
N PRO A 49 -6.11 5.26 -1.62
CA PRO A 49 -7.31 4.58 -2.09
C PRO A 49 -7.98 5.22 -3.32
N GLY A 50 -7.44 6.35 -3.82
CA GLY A 50 -7.99 7.10 -4.96
C GLY A 50 -8.09 8.62 -4.77
N VAL A 51 -7.38 9.20 -3.80
CA VAL A 51 -7.35 10.65 -3.58
C VAL A 51 -6.32 11.29 -4.51
N GLN A 52 -6.74 12.26 -5.31
CA GLN A 52 -5.87 13.01 -6.21
C GLN A 52 -5.62 14.41 -5.64
N ALA A 53 -4.35 14.77 -5.46
CA ALA A 53 -3.93 16.10 -5.05
C ALA A 53 -3.42 16.92 -6.25
N SER A 54 -3.76 18.20 -6.30
CA SER A 54 -3.29 19.17 -7.29
C SER A 54 -3.00 20.51 -6.63
N ILE A 55 -2.06 21.27 -7.18
CA ILE A 55 -1.79 22.65 -6.74
C ILE A 55 -2.29 23.61 -7.81
N VAL A 56 -3.08 24.59 -7.40
CA VAL A 56 -3.47 25.74 -8.22
C VAL A 56 -2.78 26.97 -7.67
N LYS A 57 -2.17 27.77 -8.54
CA LYS A 57 -1.60 29.06 -8.18
C LYS A 57 -2.58 30.16 -8.58
N ASP A 58 -2.86 31.06 -7.64
CA ASP A 58 -3.60 32.30 -7.89
C ASP A 58 -2.76 33.52 -7.44
N ASP A 59 -3.30 34.72 -7.59
CA ASP A 59 -2.63 35.98 -7.23
C ASP A 59 -2.28 36.08 -5.73
N GLY A 60 -2.93 35.26 -4.89
CA GLY A 60 -2.69 35.18 -3.45
C GLY A 60 -1.70 34.09 -3.03
N GLY A 61 -1.31 33.18 -3.93
CA GLY A 61 -0.35 32.10 -3.69
C GLY A 61 -0.82 30.71 -4.15
N SER A 62 -0.21 29.66 -3.61
CA SER A 62 -0.51 28.27 -3.94
C SER A 62 -1.65 27.71 -3.08
N ARG A 63 -2.59 26.98 -3.70
CA ARG A 63 -3.68 26.25 -3.03
C ARG A 63 -3.59 24.77 -3.33
N LEU A 64 -3.75 23.94 -2.30
CA LEU A 64 -3.88 22.49 -2.46
C LEU A 64 -5.36 22.15 -2.67
N ILE A 65 -5.63 21.40 -3.74
CA ILE A 65 -6.94 20.82 -4.06
C ILE A 65 -6.80 19.31 -3.94
N LEU A 66 -7.76 18.68 -3.27
CA LEU A 66 -7.89 17.23 -3.23
C LEU A 66 -9.24 16.83 -3.80
N ALA A 67 -9.26 15.78 -4.61
CA ALA A 67 -10.47 15.21 -5.19
C ALA A 67 -10.45 13.68 -5.04
N SER A 68 -11.63 13.07 -4.96
CA SER A 68 -11.75 11.63 -5.15
C SER A 68 -11.76 11.28 -6.64
N ASP A 69 -11.09 10.20 -7.01
CA ASP A 69 -11.23 9.56 -8.32
C ASP A 69 -12.54 8.75 -8.46
N LYS A 70 -13.30 8.62 -7.36
CA LYS A 70 -14.56 7.87 -7.30
C LYS A 70 -15.71 8.79 -6.91
N PRO A 71 -16.83 8.74 -7.64
CA PRO A 71 -18.03 9.49 -7.30
C PRO A 71 -18.77 8.83 -6.13
N GLY A 72 -19.68 9.59 -5.50
CA GLY A 72 -20.64 9.09 -4.52
C GLY A 72 -20.33 9.49 -3.08
N GLU A 73 -21.38 9.48 -2.25
CA GLU A 73 -21.33 9.84 -0.82
C GLU A 73 -20.38 8.96 0.00
N SER A 74 -20.23 7.69 -0.36
CA SER A 74 -19.30 6.77 0.30
C SER A 74 -17.82 7.15 0.09
N ASN A 75 -17.49 8.05 -0.83
CA ASN A 75 -16.13 8.43 -1.20
C ASN A 75 -15.79 9.88 -0.76
N LYS A 76 -16.32 10.31 0.39
CA LYS A 76 -15.95 11.58 1.04
C LYS A 76 -14.46 11.60 1.39
N VAL A 77 -13.79 12.73 1.11
CA VAL A 77 -12.39 12.95 1.51
C VAL A 77 -12.37 13.59 2.91
N LYS A 78 -11.58 13.05 3.82
CA LYS A 78 -11.33 13.60 5.16
C LYS A 78 -9.83 13.64 5.42
N ILE A 79 -9.34 14.68 6.08
CA ILE A 79 -7.94 14.85 6.44
C ILE A 79 -7.84 15.16 7.92
N GLU A 80 -7.15 14.30 8.65
CA GLU A 80 -6.76 14.51 10.03
C GLU A 80 -5.26 14.77 10.13
N VAL A 81 -4.88 15.65 11.05
CA VAL A 81 -3.51 16.13 11.18
C VAL A 81 -3.03 15.87 12.59
N ASP A 82 -1.96 15.10 12.70
CA ASP A 82 -1.22 14.88 13.94
C ASP A 82 0.13 15.58 13.87
N ALA A 83 0.17 16.81 14.38
CA ALA A 83 1.35 17.66 14.40
C ALA A 83 1.30 18.63 15.59
N LYS A 84 2.45 19.24 15.94
CA LYS A 84 2.49 20.34 16.92
C LYS A 84 1.48 21.43 16.56
N TYR A 85 0.88 22.07 17.56
CA TYR A 85 -0.22 23.03 17.38
C TYR A 85 0.13 24.22 16.45
N ASN A 86 1.37 24.69 16.49
CA ASN A 86 1.87 25.77 15.63
C ASN A 86 2.33 25.30 14.24
N ASN A 87 2.14 24.02 13.90
CA ASN A 87 2.54 23.51 12.60
C ASN A 87 1.54 23.93 11.52
N GLN A 88 2.04 24.45 10.40
CA GLN A 88 1.23 24.84 9.24
C GLN A 88 0.47 23.67 8.59
N LEU A 89 0.80 22.41 8.90
CA LEU A 89 0.05 21.24 8.43
C LEU A 89 -1.43 21.26 8.85
N HIS A 90 -1.78 21.89 9.97
CA HIS A 90 -3.18 22.03 10.41
C HIS A 90 -4.05 22.79 9.40
N ARG A 91 -3.46 23.54 8.48
CA ARG A 91 -4.16 24.20 7.35
C ARG A 91 -4.70 23.22 6.31
N PHE A 92 -4.35 21.94 6.38
CA PHE A 92 -4.90 20.88 5.54
C PHE A 92 -5.99 20.06 6.21
N ALA A 93 -6.21 20.22 7.52
CA ALA A 93 -7.25 19.51 8.23
C ALA A 93 -8.63 19.81 7.62
N PHE A 94 -9.39 18.74 7.36
CA PHE A 94 -10.70 18.81 6.74
C PHE A 94 -11.58 17.65 7.19
N ASN A 95 -12.82 17.93 7.57
CA ASN A 95 -13.81 16.90 7.84
C ASN A 95 -15.16 17.33 7.24
N PRO A 96 -15.67 16.61 6.22
CA PRO A 96 -16.91 16.97 5.55
C PRO A 96 -18.15 16.80 6.43
N ASP A 97 -18.06 16.01 7.50
CA ASP A 97 -19.16 15.78 8.44
C ASP A 97 -19.03 16.67 9.71
N PHE A 98 -18.14 17.68 9.70
CA PHE A 98 -17.97 18.60 10.81
C PHE A 98 -19.11 19.62 10.89
N ASP A 99 -19.84 19.59 12.00
CA ASP A 99 -20.83 20.62 12.33
C ASP A 99 -20.16 21.77 13.11
N PRO A 100 -20.03 22.98 12.52
CA PRO A 100 -19.42 24.12 13.19
C PRO A 100 -20.21 24.60 14.41
N THR A 101 -21.49 24.22 14.56
CA THR A 101 -22.33 24.58 15.71
C THR A 101 -22.08 23.71 16.94
N VAL A 102 -21.44 22.56 16.77
CA VAL A 102 -21.17 21.58 17.85
C VAL A 102 -19.79 21.79 18.49
N SER A 103 -18.97 22.73 18.01
CA SER A 103 -17.56 22.87 18.40
C SER A 103 -17.09 24.29 18.74
N THR A 104 -17.80 24.98 19.64
CA THR A 104 -17.25 26.16 20.33
C THR A 104 -17.68 26.22 21.80
N LYS A 105 -17.34 25.19 22.58
CA LYS A 105 -17.23 25.33 24.05
C LYS A 105 -15.76 25.26 24.46
N PHE A 106 -14.98 26.23 23.99
CA PHE A 106 -14.05 26.88 24.90
C PHE A 106 -14.86 28.02 25.53
N ASP A 107 -15.39 27.79 26.73
CA ASP A 107 -16.05 28.84 27.52
C ASP A 107 -15.02 29.90 27.91
N ILE A 108 -14.86 30.91 27.05
CA ILE A 108 -14.14 32.17 27.34
C ILE A 108 -14.64 32.87 28.64
N PRO A 109 -15.92 32.77 29.08
CA PRO A 109 -16.35 33.41 30.33
C PRO A 109 -15.69 32.87 31.60
N THR A 110 -15.16 31.65 31.59
CA THR A 110 -14.57 31.00 32.77
C THR A 110 -13.15 31.50 33.07
N LEU A 111 -12.46 32.06 32.08
CA LEU A 111 -11.09 32.58 32.23
C LEU A 111 -11.04 34.01 32.79
N LEU A 112 -12.14 34.77 32.67
CA LEU A 112 -12.22 36.17 33.15
C LEU A 112 -12.54 36.29 34.64
N GLN A 113 -12.93 35.22 35.33
CA GLN A 113 -13.22 35.25 36.78
C GLN A 113 -11.96 35.18 37.67
N TYR A 114 -10.79 34.84 37.11
CA TYR A 114 -9.54 34.70 37.89
C TYR A 114 -8.64 35.94 37.88
N GLN A 115 -9.12 37.08 37.35
CA GLN A 115 -8.29 38.27 37.10
C GLN A 115 -8.23 39.29 38.25
N GLN A 116 -8.68 38.95 39.46
CA GLN A 116 -8.70 39.89 40.59
C GLN A 116 -8.01 39.35 41.84
N VAL A 117 -6.67 39.47 41.90
CA VAL A 117 -5.96 39.67 43.17
C VAL A 117 -4.82 40.69 42.96
N PRO A 118 -4.74 41.80 43.72
CA PRO A 118 -3.78 42.89 43.47
C PRO A 118 -2.38 42.63 44.05
N GLU A 119 -1.38 43.21 43.40
CA GLU A 119 0.05 43.12 43.68
C GLU A 119 0.52 44.30 44.56
N VAL A 120 1.17 44.05 45.71
CA VAL A 120 1.86 45.11 46.49
C VAL A 120 3.24 44.66 47.03
N ALA A 121 4.19 45.58 46.82
CA ALA A 121 5.62 45.75 47.13
C ALA A 121 6.34 45.07 48.34
N ALA A 122 7.48 44.47 48.00
CA ALA A 122 8.89 44.71 48.40
C ALA A 122 9.38 44.97 49.87
N GLN A 123 10.55 44.36 50.14
CA GLN A 123 11.65 44.68 51.08
C GLN A 123 11.67 44.02 52.48
N GLN A 124 12.61 43.11 52.72
CA GLN A 124 13.78 43.23 53.64
C GLN A 124 14.39 41.85 53.96
N VAL A 125 15.72 41.80 53.98
CA VAL A 125 16.56 40.64 54.30
C VAL A 125 16.52 40.35 55.81
N ARG A 126 16.20 39.11 56.25
CA ARG A 126 16.68 38.48 57.51
C ARG A 126 16.75 36.94 57.40
N GLU A 127 17.60 36.36 58.24
CA GLU A 127 18.13 34.98 58.32
C GLU A 127 17.11 33.81 58.31
N PRO A 128 17.54 32.55 58.01
CA PRO A 128 16.63 31.41 57.87
C PRO A 128 15.96 31.02 59.19
N ILE A 129 14.64 30.97 59.17
CA ILE A 129 13.79 30.55 60.29
C ILE A 129 13.75 29.02 60.34
N THR A 130 13.98 28.42 61.50
CA THR A 130 13.94 26.97 61.71
C THR A 130 12.51 26.40 61.82
N GLU A 131 12.36 25.13 61.47
CA GLU A 131 11.14 24.32 61.26
C GLU A 131 10.00 24.43 62.31
N GLN A 132 10.21 25.05 63.47
CA GLN A 132 9.21 25.15 64.53
C GLN A 132 8.32 26.41 64.44
N GLU A 133 8.66 27.42 63.63
CA GLU A 133 7.92 28.71 63.57
C GLU A 133 7.03 28.88 62.32
N VAL A 134 7.10 27.96 61.34
CA VAL A 134 6.32 28.03 60.07
C VAL A 134 4.78 28.03 60.26
N PRO A 135 4.19 27.37 61.28
CA PRO A 135 2.75 27.44 61.51
C PRO A 135 2.27 28.84 61.95
N GLU A 136 3.14 29.62 62.60
CA GLU A 136 2.80 30.93 63.17
C GLU A 136 2.99 32.09 62.18
N LEU A 137 3.60 31.83 61.01
CA LEU A 137 3.74 32.81 59.93
C LEU A 137 2.37 33.16 59.35
N SER A 138 2.12 34.45 59.19
CA SER A 138 0.95 35.00 58.52
C SER A 138 0.90 34.54 57.04
N ASP A 139 -0.29 34.57 56.44
CA ASP A 139 -0.47 34.17 55.03
C ASP A 139 0.38 35.04 54.07
N GLU A 140 0.67 36.29 54.46
CA GLU A 140 1.55 37.21 53.73
C GLU A 140 3.03 36.75 53.75
N GLU A 141 3.50 36.15 54.84
CA GLU A 141 4.86 35.64 54.98
C GLU A 141 5.06 34.30 54.25
N LYS A 142 4.01 33.46 54.25
CA LYS A 142 3.96 32.23 53.45
C LYS A 142 3.97 32.55 51.95
N TYR A 143 3.24 33.58 51.53
CA TYR A 143 3.23 34.06 50.15
C TYR A 143 4.61 34.58 49.70
N ALA A 144 5.31 35.34 50.54
CA ALA A 144 6.65 35.86 50.24
C ALA A 144 7.70 34.76 49.99
N TYR A 145 7.58 33.59 50.65
CA TYR A 145 8.48 32.45 50.47
C TYR A 145 8.29 31.72 49.13
N PHE A 146 7.04 31.54 48.68
CA PHE A 146 6.70 30.86 47.42
C PHE A 146 6.65 31.78 46.20
N LYS A 147 6.70 33.11 46.42
CA LYS A 147 6.68 34.14 45.39
C LYS A 147 7.62 33.89 44.21
N PRO A 148 8.88 33.43 44.37
CA PRO A 148 9.78 33.20 43.23
C PRO A 148 9.31 32.10 42.27
N LEU A 149 8.63 31.07 42.77
CA LEU A 149 8.08 29.96 41.99
C LEU A 149 6.79 30.37 41.27
N ILE A 150 5.96 31.16 41.94
CA ILE A 150 4.73 31.72 41.38
C ILE A 150 5.08 32.74 40.28
N ASP A 151 6.08 33.60 40.51
CA ASP A 151 6.59 34.56 39.53
C ASP A 151 7.25 33.88 38.31
N TYR A 152 7.74 32.65 38.45
CA TYR A 152 8.26 31.85 37.34
C TYR A 152 7.12 31.23 36.51
N ALA A 153 6.12 30.64 37.17
CA ALA A 153 4.94 30.09 36.50
C ALA A 153 4.13 31.16 35.75
N ASN A 154 3.93 32.33 36.37
CA ASN A 154 3.23 33.47 35.75
C ASN A 154 4.01 34.06 34.57
N ARG A 155 5.36 34.00 34.57
CA ARG A 155 6.19 34.44 33.44
C ARG A 155 6.09 33.49 32.24
N GLU A 156 5.98 32.19 32.47
CA GLU A 156 5.78 31.21 31.40
C GLU A 156 4.35 31.30 30.84
N LEU A 157 3.34 31.49 31.69
CA LEU A 157 1.96 31.72 31.25
C LEU A 157 1.81 33.02 30.44
N ALA A 158 2.44 34.11 30.88
CA ALA A 158 2.45 35.37 30.15
C ALA A 158 3.21 35.29 28.80
N ARG A 159 4.19 34.38 28.66
CA ARG A 159 4.87 34.10 27.39
C ARG A 159 3.94 33.39 26.40
N GLU A 160 3.15 32.43 26.85
CA GLU A 160 2.17 31.75 26.01
C GLU A 160 1.00 32.67 25.63
N GLU A 161 0.50 33.49 26.55
CA GLU A 161 -0.53 34.49 26.24
C GLU A 161 -0.04 35.56 25.27
N LYS A 162 1.22 36.01 25.41
CA LYS A 162 1.84 36.95 24.48
C LYS A 162 1.96 36.34 23.09
N ALA A 163 2.38 35.08 22.99
CA ALA A 163 2.44 34.36 21.72
C ALA A 163 1.06 34.21 21.07
N ALA A 164 0.01 33.92 21.86
CA ALA A 164 -1.36 33.83 21.36
C ALA A 164 -1.92 35.18 20.87
N LYS A 165 -1.66 36.29 21.59
CA LYS A 165 -2.06 37.64 21.18
C LYS A 165 -1.30 38.13 19.94
N GLU A 166 0.00 37.82 19.85
CA GLU A 166 0.84 38.18 18.70
C GLU A 166 0.39 37.45 17.43
N ILE A 167 -0.14 36.21 17.57
CA ILE A 167 -0.76 35.45 16.47
C ILE A 167 -2.11 36.06 16.03
N MET A 168 -2.98 36.46 16.96
CA MET A 168 -4.25 37.15 16.60
C MET A 168 -3.97 38.49 15.91
N MET A 169 -2.99 39.25 16.40
CA MET A 169 -2.62 40.55 15.83
C MET A 169 -1.95 40.39 14.45
N GLN A 170 -1.18 39.32 14.22
CA GLN A 170 -0.62 38.99 12.91
C GLN A 170 -1.70 38.54 11.92
N GLN A 171 -2.74 37.84 12.38
CA GLN A 171 -3.90 37.46 11.55
C GLN A 171 -4.78 38.67 11.20
N GLU A 172 -4.99 39.61 12.12
CA GLU A 172 -5.66 40.88 11.83
C GLU A 172 -4.82 41.80 10.94
N ALA A 173 -3.50 41.87 11.12
CA ALA A 173 -2.60 42.65 10.27
C ALA A 173 -2.49 42.10 8.84
N THR A 174 -2.53 40.77 8.66
CA THR A 174 -2.59 40.15 7.33
C THR A 174 -3.97 40.29 6.67
N ALA A 175 -5.06 40.34 7.45
CA ALA A 175 -6.38 40.68 6.94
C ALA A 175 -6.51 42.17 6.55
N ALA A 176 -5.84 43.07 7.28
CA ALA A 176 -5.81 44.51 6.99
C ALA A 176 -4.89 44.89 5.82
N LEU A 177 -3.80 44.14 5.58
CA LEU A 177 -2.95 44.34 4.38
C LEU A 177 -3.63 43.88 3.08
N ALA A 178 -4.67 43.04 3.17
CA ALA A 178 -5.42 42.56 2.00
C ALA A 178 -6.48 43.54 1.48
N THR A 179 -6.69 44.69 2.15
CA THR A 179 -7.71 45.69 1.79
C THR A 179 -7.15 47.07 1.43
N LEU A 180 -5.83 47.23 1.29
CA LEU A 180 -5.20 48.47 0.81
C LEU A 180 -4.81 48.34 -0.67
N GLU A 181 -5.67 48.81 -1.58
CA GLU A 181 -5.27 49.27 -2.90
C GLU A 181 -4.58 50.63 -2.75
N ASP A 182 -3.30 50.76 -3.14
CA ASP A 182 -2.64 52.05 -3.35
C ASP A 182 -2.57 52.37 -4.86
N PRO A 183 -3.20 53.46 -5.38
CA PRO A 183 -3.39 53.69 -6.81
C PRO A 183 -2.20 54.30 -7.57
N THR A 184 -0.97 54.33 -7.04
CA THR A 184 0.13 55.08 -7.70
C THR A 184 1.51 54.42 -7.64
N ASP A 185 1.74 53.34 -8.40
CA ASP A 185 3.09 52.89 -8.80
C ASP A 185 3.16 52.59 -10.31
N PRO A 186 3.95 53.34 -11.11
CA PRO A 186 4.00 53.22 -12.57
C PRO A 186 4.96 52.16 -13.10
N THR A 187 5.42 51.19 -12.31
CA THR A 187 6.39 50.17 -12.78
C THR A 187 5.81 48.78 -13.06
N SER A 188 4.49 48.66 -13.07
CA SER A 188 3.80 47.44 -13.52
C SER A 188 3.82 47.34 -15.06
N GLY A 189 4.89 46.75 -15.59
CA GLY A 189 4.92 46.31 -16.99
C GLY A 189 6.31 46.11 -17.56
N MET A 190 6.99 45.03 -17.19
CA MET A 190 7.98 44.40 -18.08
C MET A 190 8.17 42.93 -17.72
N SER A 191 7.61 42.06 -18.56
CA SER A 191 7.76 40.61 -18.51
C SER A 191 9.14 40.18 -19.02
N GLY A 192 9.78 39.26 -18.28
CA GLY A 192 10.73 38.30 -18.84
C GLY A 192 12.19 38.71 -18.82
N TRP A 193 12.89 38.40 -17.72
CA TRP A 193 14.31 38.06 -17.72
C TRP A 193 14.55 36.89 -16.77
N SER A 194 14.92 35.74 -17.33
CA SER A 194 15.36 34.56 -16.60
C SER A 194 16.89 34.49 -16.67
N GLU A 195 17.59 34.59 -15.56
CA GLU A 195 19.01 34.23 -15.49
C GLU A 195 19.16 32.84 -14.87
N ARG A 196 19.39 31.86 -15.74
CA ARG A 196 20.27 30.74 -15.42
C ARG A 196 21.58 30.96 -16.17
N THR A 197 22.66 30.47 -15.56
CA THR A 197 24.04 30.29 -16.06
C THR A 197 25.02 31.45 -15.89
N ALA A 198 25.62 31.50 -14.70
CA ALA A 198 27.04 31.82 -14.56
C ALA A 198 27.67 30.75 -13.67
N GLY A 199 28.18 29.69 -14.29
CA GLY A 199 29.11 28.77 -13.66
C GLY A 199 30.53 29.30 -13.84
N THR A 200 31.19 29.62 -12.74
CA THR A 200 32.64 29.54 -12.56
C THR A 200 32.91 29.36 -11.06
N LEU A 201 33.69 28.34 -10.76
CA LEU A 201 34.19 27.93 -9.45
C LEU A 201 34.66 29.12 -8.59
N GLN A 202 33.92 29.39 -7.53
CA GLN A 202 34.49 29.66 -6.22
C GLN A 202 33.44 29.18 -5.23
N ALA A 203 33.54 27.90 -4.80
CA ALA A 203 32.80 27.49 -3.61
C ALA A 203 33.20 28.49 -2.52
N ALA A 204 32.25 29.30 -2.06
CA ALA A 204 32.51 30.27 -1.02
C ALA A 204 33.09 29.48 0.15
N LEU A 205 34.34 29.76 0.51
CA LEU A 205 34.96 29.14 1.67
C LEU A 205 34.00 29.38 2.85
N PRO A 206 33.60 28.32 3.58
CA PRO A 206 32.64 28.47 4.67
C PRO A 206 33.16 29.52 5.65
N ASN A 207 32.27 30.36 6.16
CA ASN A 207 32.66 31.35 7.16
C ASN A 207 33.05 30.64 8.47
N GLU A 208 33.68 31.35 9.41
CA GLU A 208 34.21 30.72 10.63
C GLU A 208 33.13 30.04 11.48
N ASP A 209 31.91 30.58 11.51
CA ASP A 209 30.79 29.96 12.24
C ASP A 209 30.32 28.65 11.57
N GLU A 210 30.25 28.62 10.24
CA GLU A 210 29.94 27.42 9.45
C GLU A 210 31.01 26.33 9.60
N LYS A 211 32.30 26.71 9.65
CA LYS A 211 33.39 25.76 9.92
C LYS A 211 33.25 25.12 11.30
N ILE A 212 32.86 25.91 12.31
CA ILE A 212 32.63 25.40 13.67
C ILE A 212 31.43 24.45 13.71
N GLU A 213 30.35 24.72 12.97
CA GLU A 213 29.20 23.80 12.87
C GLU A 213 29.56 22.50 12.16
N LEU A 214 30.27 22.57 11.02
CA LEU A 214 30.79 21.40 10.31
C LEU A 214 31.74 20.57 11.20
N ALA A 215 32.58 21.23 12.00
CA ALA A 215 33.50 20.55 12.92
C ALA A 215 32.74 19.82 14.04
N LYS A 216 31.62 20.38 14.53
CA LYS A 216 30.75 19.73 15.52
C LYS A 216 30.05 18.52 14.91
N ALA A 217 29.48 18.65 13.71
CA ALA A 217 28.82 17.56 13.00
C ALA A 217 29.79 16.41 12.70
N ALA A 218 31.01 16.72 12.24
CA ALA A 218 32.06 15.73 11.96
C ALA A 218 32.49 14.96 13.23
N LYS A 219 32.63 15.62 14.39
CA LYS A 219 32.88 14.94 15.69
C LYS A 219 31.71 14.09 16.18
N GLN A 220 30.51 14.34 15.67
CA GLN A 220 29.29 13.55 15.95
C GLN A 220 29.07 12.40 14.95
N GLY A 221 29.98 12.22 13.98
CA GLY A 221 30.00 11.08 13.05
C GLY A 221 29.41 11.36 11.66
N ASP A 222 29.12 12.62 11.34
CA ASP A 222 28.68 13.02 9.99
C ASP A 222 29.87 12.99 9.00
N GLN A 223 29.84 12.04 8.06
CA GLN A 223 30.93 11.81 7.11
C GLN A 223 31.02 12.91 6.05
N ASP A 224 29.89 13.48 5.64
CA ASP A 224 29.84 14.53 4.62
C ASP A 224 30.43 15.84 5.18
N ALA A 225 30.15 16.13 6.46
CA ALA A 225 30.75 17.27 7.16
C ALA A 225 32.27 17.10 7.37
N ALA A 226 32.74 15.88 7.61
CA ALA A 226 34.18 15.59 7.75
C ALA A 226 34.93 15.73 6.41
N GLU A 227 34.31 15.31 5.32
CA GLU A 227 34.87 15.44 3.97
C GLU A 227 34.91 16.90 3.50
N ALA A 228 33.85 17.67 3.78
CA ALA A 228 33.81 19.11 3.48
C ALA A 228 34.89 19.93 4.21
N LEU A 229 35.24 19.56 5.44
CA LEU A 229 36.38 20.17 6.16
C LEU A 229 37.74 19.74 5.59
N ALA A 230 37.86 18.47 5.19
CA ALA A 230 39.09 17.96 4.59
C ALA A 230 39.39 18.62 3.23
N GLU A 231 38.37 18.94 2.44
CA GLU A 231 38.51 19.65 1.15
C GLU A 231 39.11 21.06 1.31
N ILE A 232 38.87 21.73 2.45
CA ILE A 232 39.47 23.03 2.78
C ILE A 232 40.75 22.90 3.64
N GLY A 233 41.27 21.68 3.80
CA GLY A 233 42.53 21.39 4.50
C GLY A 233 42.46 21.54 6.02
N GLN A 234 41.27 21.51 6.62
CA GLN A 234 41.08 21.60 8.06
C GLN A 234 40.54 20.29 8.64
N THR A 235 40.93 19.97 9.87
CA THR A 235 40.29 18.91 10.67
C THR A 235 39.43 19.54 11.77
N PRO A 236 38.40 18.83 12.27
CA PRO A 236 37.55 19.37 13.34
C PRO A 236 38.36 19.92 14.53
N ASP A 237 39.43 19.22 14.93
CA ASP A 237 40.30 19.65 16.04
C ASP A 237 41.06 20.95 15.73
N THR A 238 41.52 21.13 14.49
CA THR A 238 42.19 22.37 14.08
C THR A 238 41.25 23.56 14.01
N VAL A 239 39.99 23.35 13.60
CA VAL A 239 38.95 24.39 13.60
C VAL A 239 38.64 24.82 15.04
N PHE A 240 38.46 23.86 15.94
CA PHE A 240 38.18 24.14 17.35
C PHE A 240 39.34 24.87 18.05
N GLN A 241 40.59 24.47 17.78
CA GLN A 241 41.76 25.18 18.31
C GLN A 241 41.87 26.61 17.78
N ALA A 242 41.64 26.83 16.48
CA ALA A 242 41.67 28.16 15.88
C ALA A 242 40.58 29.08 16.46
N ALA A 243 39.41 28.52 16.78
CA ALA A 243 38.31 29.24 17.41
C ALA A 243 38.45 29.40 18.94
N GLY A 244 39.45 28.78 19.56
CA GLY A 244 39.62 28.77 21.02
C GLY A 244 38.53 28.00 21.78
N ILE A 245 37.87 27.04 21.11
CA ILE A 245 36.75 26.26 21.64
C ILE A 245 37.26 24.86 22.02
N THR A 246 36.99 24.41 23.23
CA THR A 246 37.21 22.99 23.60
C THR A 246 35.94 22.21 23.28
N TYR A 247 36.03 21.19 22.41
CA TYR A 247 34.89 20.33 22.11
C TYR A 247 34.63 19.35 23.26
N GLU A 248 33.49 19.50 23.93
CA GLU A 248 32.94 18.48 24.82
C GLU A 248 31.93 17.62 24.05
N ALA A 249 32.10 16.30 24.07
CA ALA A 249 31.14 15.39 23.45
C ALA A 249 29.77 15.54 24.14
N PRO A 250 28.66 15.64 23.37
CA PRO A 250 27.33 15.73 23.98
C PRO A 250 27.09 14.48 24.83
N GLN A 251 26.86 14.68 26.13
CA GLN A 251 26.42 13.60 27.01
C GLN A 251 25.11 13.06 26.44
N LYS A 252 25.02 11.74 26.22
CA LYS A 252 23.75 11.09 25.87
C LYS A 252 22.70 11.53 26.88
N GLU A 253 21.75 12.36 26.45
CA GLU A 253 20.64 12.78 27.31
C GLU A 253 19.89 11.52 27.76
N ALA A 254 20.00 11.17 29.04
CA ALA A 254 19.04 10.29 29.67
C ALA A 254 17.65 10.94 29.53
N PRO A 255 16.56 10.16 29.40
CA PRO A 255 15.23 10.74 29.30
C PRO A 255 15.01 11.67 30.49
N LYS A 256 14.64 12.93 30.20
CA LYS A 256 14.34 13.93 31.24
C LYS A 256 13.18 13.40 32.07
N LYS A 257 13.43 13.04 33.33
CA LYS A 257 12.36 12.65 34.28
C LYS A 257 11.33 13.77 34.36
N GLU A 258 10.04 13.42 34.31
CA GLU A 258 8.96 14.41 34.36
C GLU A 258 8.93 15.14 35.72
N ILE A 259 8.41 16.37 35.74
CA ILE A 259 8.34 17.22 36.96
C ILE A 259 7.60 16.50 38.11
N VAL A 260 6.57 15.70 37.78
CA VAL A 260 5.80 14.90 38.75
C VAL A 260 6.61 13.72 39.30
N ASP A 261 7.47 13.10 38.49
CA ASP A 261 8.35 12.01 38.93
C ASP A 261 9.48 12.50 39.82
N ILE A 262 10.01 13.70 39.53
CA ILE A 262 10.98 14.39 40.38
C ILE A 262 10.32 14.80 41.71
N ALA A 263 9.06 15.22 41.69
CA ALA A 263 8.28 15.54 42.89
C ALA A 263 7.97 14.29 43.72
N LYS A 264 7.54 13.18 43.09
CA LYS A 264 7.29 11.88 43.75
C LYS A 264 8.54 11.33 44.42
N GLU A 265 9.68 11.36 43.75
CA GLU A 265 10.96 10.91 44.31
C GLU A 265 11.40 11.76 45.52
N LYS A 266 11.10 13.07 45.51
CA LYS A 266 11.39 13.97 46.64
C LYS A 266 10.40 13.78 47.80
N VAL A 267 9.12 13.55 47.51
CA VAL A 267 8.08 13.27 48.52
C VAL A 267 8.30 11.91 49.18
N GLU A 268 8.86 10.94 48.46
CA GLU A 268 9.13 9.60 48.99
C GLU A 268 10.24 9.59 50.05
N LYS A 269 11.14 10.58 49.99
CA LYS A 269 12.26 10.81 50.93
C LYS A 269 11.88 11.67 52.15
N LEU A 270 10.62 12.10 52.27
CA LEU A 270 10.13 12.90 53.41
C LEU A 270 9.74 12.02 54.63
N PRO A 271 9.83 12.56 55.87
CA PRO A 271 9.35 11.89 57.08
C PRO A 271 7.84 11.53 57.00
N PRO A 272 7.38 10.46 57.69
CA PRO A 272 6.05 9.89 57.49
C PRO A 272 4.88 10.85 57.76
N THR A 273 5.05 11.81 58.68
CA THR A 273 4.04 12.83 59.01
C THR A 273 3.84 13.91 57.94
N ILE A 274 4.85 14.19 57.11
CA ILE A 274 4.78 15.19 56.02
C ILE A 274 4.38 14.53 54.70
N LYS A 275 4.60 13.22 54.59
CA LYS A 275 4.37 12.42 53.38
C LYS A 275 2.88 12.30 53.02
N GLU A 276 1.97 12.25 54.00
CA GLU A 276 0.51 12.25 53.76
C GLU A 276 0.00 13.62 53.29
N ILE A 277 0.44 14.71 53.90
CA ILE A 277 0.05 16.08 53.53
C ILE A 277 0.59 16.44 52.14
N ALA A 278 1.82 16.03 51.82
CA ALA A 278 2.41 16.22 50.51
C ALA A 278 1.68 15.41 49.43
N LYS A 279 1.21 14.18 49.72
CA LYS A 279 0.36 13.40 48.80
C LYS A 279 -1.00 14.04 48.58
N GLU A 280 -1.66 14.52 49.63
CA GLU A 280 -2.96 15.19 49.57
C GLU A 280 -2.92 16.51 48.77
N LYS A 281 -1.81 17.25 48.84
CA LYS A 281 -1.59 18.48 48.04
C LYS A 281 -1.09 18.21 46.62
N LEU A 282 -0.51 17.03 46.36
CA LEU A 282 -0.08 16.62 45.01
C LEU A 282 -1.25 16.08 44.18
N GLU A 283 -2.25 15.44 44.77
CA GLU A 283 -3.42 14.89 44.06
C GLU A 283 -4.20 15.91 43.20
N PRO A 284 -4.49 17.15 43.67
CA PRO A 284 -5.12 18.17 42.84
C PRO A 284 -4.22 18.63 41.69
N ILE A 285 -2.90 18.71 41.93
CA ILE A 285 -1.91 19.08 40.90
C ILE A 285 -1.77 17.95 39.88
N GLU A 286 -1.82 16.69 40.32
CA GLU A 286 -1.81 15.51 39.47
C GLU A 286 -3.08 15.43 38.62
N LYS A 287 -4.27 15.71 39.18
CA LYS A 287 -5.51 15.87 38.41
C LYS A 287 -5.46 17.03 37.41
N VAL A 288 -4.89 18.17 37.80
CA VAL A 288 -4.74 19.33 36.92
C VAL A 288 -3.75 19.02 35.79
N VAL A 289 -2.62 18.37 36.11
CA VAL A 289 -1.63 17.91 35.13
C VAL A 289 -2.19 16.79 34.25
N GLU A 290 -3.03 15.88 34.74
CA GLU A 290 -3.77 14.88 33.95
C GLU A 290 -4.84 15.53 33.06
N THR A 291 -5.48 16.62 33.48
CA THR A 291 -6.40 17.39 32.61
C THR A 291 -5.67 18.26 31.58
N ILE A 292 -4.41 18.61 31.82
CA ILE A 292 -3.57 19.42 30.91
C ILE A 292 -2.71 18.52 29.99
N LYS A 293 -2.32 17.33 30.45
CA LYS A 293 -1.77 16.26 29.62
C LYS A 293 -2.90 15.71 28.74
N PRO A 294 -2.86 15.92 27.43
CA PRO A 294 -3.84 15.31 26.55
C PRO A 294 -3.39 13.88 26.32
N GLU A 295 -3.83 12.97 27.17
CA GLU A 295 -3.68 11.53 26.96
C GLU A 295 -4.75 10.99 25.97
N GLY A 296 -5.14 11.81 24.99
CA GLY A 296 -6.00 11.40 23.87
C GLY A 296 -5.68 12.24 22.64
N PRO A 297 -5.95 11.74 21.42
CA PRO A 297 -5.76 12.53 20.20
C PRO A 297 -6.54 13.84 20.34
N ARG A 298 -5.80 14.96 20.42
CA ARG A 298 -6.36 16.31 20.55
C ARG A 298 -7.27 16.56 19.36
N LYS A 299 -8.52 16.99 19.60
CA LYS A 299 -9.52 17.21 18.54
C LYS A 299 -8.96 18.19 17.48
N PRO A 300 -8.92 17.82 16.19
CA PRO A 300 -8.32 18.63 15.14
C PRO A 300 -9.11 19.92 14.86
N LEU A 301 -8.41 21.02 14.58
CA LEU A 301 -9.01 22.25 14.06
C LEU A 301 -9.29 22.10 12.57
N TYR A 302 -10.55 21.89 12.18
CA TYR A 302 -10.96 21.75 10.77
C TYR A 302 -11.24 23.09 10.07
N SER A 303 -10.32 24.06 10.17
CA SER A 303 -10.47 25.40 9.55
C SER A 303 -9.60 25.60 8.30
N GLY A 304 -9.04 24.53 7.74
CA GLY A 304 -7.97 24.57 6.74
C GLY A 304 -8.45 24.52 5.27
N LEU A 305 -8.98 23.36 4.86
CA LEU A 305 -9.57 23.19 3.52
C LEU A 305 -11.05 23.59 3.51
N GLN A 306 -11.52 23.98 2.33
CA GLN A 306 -12.92 24.31 2.07
C GLN A 306 -13.47 23.32 1.05
N GLU A 307 -14.71 22.87 1.25
CA GLU A 307 -15.39 21.95 0.34
C GLU A 307 -15.88 22.72 -0.89
N VAL A 308 -15.40 22.34 -2.08
CA VAL A 308 -15.82 22.94 -3.36
C VAL A 308 -17.02 22.20 -3.94
N GLN A 309 -17.10 20.89 -3.74
CA GLN A 309 -18.19 20.04 -4.19
C GLN A 309 -18.45 18.99 -3.12
N SER A 310 -19.68 18.95 -2.62
CA SER A 310 -20.10 17.95 -1.65
C SER A 310 -20.28 16.58 -2.28
N ALA A 311 -19.82 15.54 -1.59
CA ALA A 311 -20.20 14.18 -1.95
C ALA A 311 -21.72 14.02 -1.83
N SER A 312 -22.35 13.33 -2.78
CA SER A 312 -23.80 13.13 -2.80
C SER A 312 -24.15 11.71 -3.21
N SER A 313 -25.23 11.18 -2.67
CA SER A 313 -25.76 9.88 -3.06
C SER A 313 -26.48 9.98 -4.40
N ALA A 314 -26.32 8.94 -5.23
CA ALA A 314 -27.03 8.79 -6.47
C ALA A 314 -28.51 8.49 -6.20
N LYS A 315 -29.40 9.12 -6.96
CA LYS A 315 -30.85 8.94 -6.82
C LYS A 315 -31.44 8.52 -8.15
N VAL A 316 -32.19 7.42 -8.15
CA VAL A 316 -32.84 6.86 -9.35
C VAL A 316 -34.30 6.57 -9.04
N VAL A 317 -35.14 6.72 -10.06
CA VAL A 317 -36.54 6.31 -10.01
C VAL A 317 -36.73 5.13 -10.96
N LEU A 318 -37.10 3.97 -10.43
CA LEU A 318 -37.48 2.79 -11.21
C LEU A 318 -39.00 2.68 -11.33
N ASP A 319 -39.48 2.33 -12.52
CA ASP A 319 -40.91 2.16 -12.86
C ASP A 319 -41.84 3.33 -12.48
N GLY A 320 -41.26 4.53 -12.31
CA GLY A 320 -41.98 5.73 -11.89
C GLY A 320 -42.43 5.74 -10.42
N VAL A 321 -42.18 4.68 -9.64
CA VAL A 321 -42.68 4.53 -8.27
C VAL A 321 -41.58 4.30 -7.25
N ALA A 322 -40.55 3.52 -7.57
CA ALA A 322 -39.49 3.16 -6.64
C ALA A 322 -38.38 4.21 -6.67
N ARG A 323 -38.19 4.94 -5.57
CA ARG A 323 -37.08 5.89 -5.39
C ARG A 323 -35.94 5.20 -4.66
N ILE A 324 -34.81 5.04 -5.35
CA ILE A 324 -33.64 4.32 -4.84
C ILE A 324 -32.52 5.34 -4.66
N SER A 325 -31.89 5.29 -3.50
CA SER A 325 -30.70 6.06 -3.18
C SER A 325 -29.52 5.08 -3.03
N SER A 326 -28.37 5.43 -3.61
CA SER A 326 -27.13 4.68 -3.43
C SER A 326 -25.99 5.63 -3.11
N ASP A 327 -25.10 5.21 -2.22
CA ASP A 327 -23.92 5.99 -1.84
C ASP A 327 -22.83 5.94 -2.94
N THR A 328 -23.05 5.14 -3.99
CA THR A 328 -22.17 5.01 -5.16
C THR A 328 -22.99 5.14 -6.46
N ASN A 329 -22.29 5.21 -7.59
CA ASN A 329 -22.95 5.14 -8.91
C ASN A 329 -23.33 3.72 -9.33
N VAL A 330 -23.09 2.70 -8.50
CA VAL A 330 -23.56 1.34 -8.73
C VAL A 330 -24.73 1.08 -7.79
N ILE A 331 -25.88 0.78 -8.38
CA ILE A 331 -27.07 0.36 -7.66
C ILE A 331 -27.11 -1.16 -7.73
N GLN A 332 -26.90 -1.79 -6.58
CA GLN A 332 -27.05 -3.23 -6.39
C GLN A 332 -28.38 -3.49 -5.70
N ASP A 333 -28.91 -4.70 -5.83
CA ASP A 333 -30.12 -5.19 -5.14
C ASP A 333 -31.44 -4.42 -5.41
N ALA A 334 -31.42 -3.39 -6.24
CA ALA A 334 -32.63 -2.69 -6.69
C ALA A 334 -33.55 -3.59 -7.52
N VAL A 335 -32.94 -4.42 -8.36
CA VAL A 335 -33.58 -5.51 -9.08
C VAL A 335 -32.74 -6.75 -8.78
N GLN A 336 -33.38 -7.83 -8.33
CA GLN A 336 -32.67 -9.04 -7.92
C GLN A 336 -31.82 -9.59 -9.06
N GLY A 337 -30.51 -9.74 -8.82
CA GLY A 337 -29.57 -10.27 -9.81
C GLY A 337 -29.13 -9.27 -10.88
N VAL A 338 -29.44 -7.98 -10.72
CA VAL A 338 -29.05 -6.92 -11.67
C VAL A 338 -28.30 -5.81 -10.94
N ASP A 339 -27.07 -5.56 -11.38
CA ASP A 339 -26.27 -4.41 -10.97
C ASP A 339 -26.40 -3.29 -12.01
N ILE A 340 -26.90 -2.14 -11.60
CA ILE A 340 -27.13 -0.98 -12.48
C ILE A 340 -26.03 0.05 -12.24
N THR A 341 -25.17 0.28 -13.22
CA THR A 341 -24.14 1.33 -13.16
C THR A 341 -24.62 2.62 -13.83
N LEU A 342 -24.69 3.70 -13.06
CA LEU A 342 -25.13 5.02 -13.49
C LEU A 342 -23.97 5.80 -14.12
N LYS A 343 -24.19 6.27 -15.35
CA LYS A 343 -23.18 7.02 -16.12
C LYS A 343 -23.49 8.52 -16.24
N GLY A 344 -24.71 8.93 -15.93
CA GLY A 344 -25.16 10.31 -16.04
C GLY A 344 -26.62 10.46 -15.65
N THR A 345 -27.07 11.71 -15.58
CA THR A 345 -28.47 12.03 -15.29
C THR A 345 -29.30 12.03 -16.56
N THR A 346 -30.55 11.60 -16.47
CA THR A 346 -31.54 11.79 -17.54
C THR A 346 -32.03 13.24 -17.47
N ALA A 347 -31.55 14.08 -18.39
CA ALA A 347 -31.80 15.53 -18.39
C ALA A 347 -33.28 15.92 -18.59
N GLU A 348 -34.13 14.99 -19.02
CA GLU A 348 -35.55 15.20 -19.27
C GLU A 348 -36.37 13.97 -18.83
N ALA A 349 -37.50 14.20 -18.15
CA ALA A 349 -38.42 13.14 -17.74
C ALA A 349 -38.99 12.32 -18.93
N SER A 350 -38.89 12.85 -20.15
CA SER A 350 -39.27 12.25 -21.43
C SER A 350 -38.25 11.27 -22.01
N LYS A 351 -37.00 11.24 -21.51
CA LYS A 351 -35.96 10.28 -21.92
C LYS A 351 -35.79 9.21 -20.85
N ARG A 352 -36.83 8.38 -20.69
CA ARG A 352 -36.74 7.18 -19.85
C ARG A 352 -35.79 6.18 -20.51
N ILE A 353 -35.00 5.50 -19.69
CA ILE A 353 -34.14 4.41 -20.14
C ILE A 353 -34.90 3.12 -19.87
N ASP A 354 -35.21 2.38 -20.92
CA ASP A 354 -35.82 1.07 -20.81
C ASP A 354 -34.73 0.02 -20.63
N LEU A 355 -34.88 -0.79 -19.58
CA LEU A 355 -33.98 -1.90 -19.25
C LEU A 355 -34.71 -3.19 -19.57
N ASP A 356 -34.23 -3.93 -20.57
CA ASP A 356 -34.77 -5.23 -20.94
C ASP A 356 -33.78 -6.33 -20.52
N VAL A 357 -34.28 -7.31 -19.76
CA VAL A 357 -33.49 -8.43 -19.23
C VAL A 357 -33.91 -9.69 -19.97
N GLN A 358 -33.00 -10.22 -20.77
CA GLN A 358 -33.24 -11.40 -21.59
C GLN A 358 -32.26 -12.51 -21.30
N PHE A 359 -32.63 -13.72 -21.70
CA PHE A 359 -31.73 -14.86 -21.69
C PHE A 359 -30.60 -14.70 -22.72
N ASP A 360 -29.36 -14.87 -22.26
CA ASP A 360 -28.17 -14.88 -23.12
C ASP A 360 -28.01 -16.25 -23.80
N ARG A 361 -28.73 -16.41 -24.92
CA ARG A 361 -28.72 -17.63 -25.73
C ARG A 361 -27.43 -17.80 -26.51
N ASP A 362 -26.81 -16.68 -26.90
CA ASP A 362 -25.62 -16.67 -27.73
C ASP A 362 -24.42 -17.25 -26.99
N THR A 363 -24.24 -16.87 -25.71
CA THR A 363 -23.18 -17.45 -24.87
C THR A 363 -23.35 -18.96 -24.67
N VAL A 364 -24.58 -19.43 -24.46
CA VAL A 364 -24.86 -20.87 -24.31
C VAL A 364 -24.62 -21.62 -25.63
N LYS A 365 -25.06 -21.05 -26.76
CA LYS A 365 -24.82 -21.61 -28.09
C LYS A 365 -23.32 -21.74 -28.38
N ALA A 366 -22.56 -20.68 -28.12
CA ALA A 366 -21.11 -20.68 -28.30
C ALA A 366 -20.42 -21.75 -27.44
N ALA A 367 -20.85 -21.96 -26.20
CA ALA A 367 -20.31 -23.01 -25.33
C ALA A 367 -20.59 -24.43 -25.88
N ILE A 368 -21.77 -24.64 -26.45
CA ILE A 368 -22.14 -25.92 -27.09
C ILE A 368 -21.31 -26.16 -28.36
N GLU A 369 -21.14 -25.13 -29.20
CA GLU A 369 -20.30 -25.21 -30.40
C GLU A 369 -18.84 -25.50 -30.04
N GLN A 370 -18.32 -24.84 -29.01
CA GLN A 370 -16.97 -25.10 -28.50
C GLN A 370 -16.82 -26.53 -27.99
N PHE A 371 -17.81 -27.07 -27.29
CA PHE A 371 -17.79 -28.46 -26.83
C PHE A 371 -17.71 -29.43 -28.02
N VAL A 372 -18.57 -29.26 -29.03
CA VAL A 372 -18.59 -30.11 -30.23
C VAL A 372 -17.25 -30.03 -30.98
N ASN A 373 -16.73 -28.81 -31.18
CA ASN A 373 -15.45 -28.60 -31.84
C ASN A 373 -14.29 -29.26 -31.07
N THR A 374 -14.27 -29.11 -29.74
CA THR A 374 -13.24 -29.70 -28.88
C THR A 374 -13.31 -31.23 -28.90
N TYR A 375 -14.51 -31.80 -28.86
CA TYR A 375 -14.68 -33.26 -29.00
C TYR A 375 -14.18 -33.76 -30.36
N ASN A 376 -14.53 -33.07 -31.45
CA ASN A 376 -14.09 -33.43 -32.79
C ASN A 376 -12.56 -33.36 -32.91
N GLN A 377 -11.93 -32.32 -32.36
CA GLN A 377 -10.47 -32.23 -32.29
C GLN A 377 -9.84 -33.37 -31.48
N PHE A 378 -10.44 -33.75 -30.34
CA PHE A 378 -10.01 -34.91 -29.56
C PHE A 378 -10.12 -36.21 -30.37
N TYR A 379 -11.23 -36.41 -31.09
CA TYR A 379 -11.43 -37.56 -31.96
C TYR A 379 -10.36 -37.63 -33.06
N GLU A 380 -10.14 -36.54 -33.80
CA GLU A 380 -9.13 -36.46 -34.87
C GLU A 380 -7.71 -36.70 -34.34
N THR A 381 -7.37 -36.10 -33.19
CA THR A 381 -6.06 -36.29 -32.55
C THR A 381 -5.86 -37.76 -32.16
N THR A 382 -6.89 -38.40 -31.58
CA THR A 382 -6.82 -39.81 -31.20
C THR A 382 -6.61 -40.68 -32.44
N LYS A 383 -7.35 -40.43 -33.54
CA LYS A 383 -7.19 -41.15 -34.80
C LYS A 383 -5.82 -40.94 -35.44
N ALA A 384 -5.28 -39.72 -35.43
CA ALA A 384 -3.94 -39.46 -35.95
C ALA A 384 -2.84 -40.18 -35.16
N LEU A 385 -3.05 -40.37 -33.84
CA LEU A 385 -2.08 -41.02 -32.97
C LEU A 385 -2.17 -42.56 -32.97
N SER A 386 -3.36 -43.16 -33.02
CA SER A 386 -3.53 -44.63 -33.08
C SER A 386 -3.67 -45.20 -34.49
N GLY A 387 -4.00 -44.38 -35.48
CA GLY A 387 -4.41 -44.83 -36.80
C GLY A 387 -3.36 -45.66 -37.51
N PHE A 388 -3.84 -46.55 -38.38
CA PHE A 388 -3.03 -47.26 -39.35
C PHE A 388 -3.67 -47.00 -40.72
N ASP A 389 -2.89 -46.47 -41.66
CA ASP A 389 -3.31 -46.31 -43.05
C ASP A 389 -2.93 -47.58 -43.83
N PRO A 390 -3.91 -48.42 -44.23
CA PRO A 390 -3.63 -49.66 -44.96
C PRO A 390 -3.09 -49.41 -46.38
N ALA A 391 -3.32 -48.22 -46.96
CA ALA A 391 -2.89 -47.91 -48.32
C ALA A 391 -1.42 -47.48 -48.37
N THR A 392 -0.96 -46.73 -47.38
CA THR A 392 0.44 -46.29 -47.29
C THR A 392 1.29 -47.14 -46.35
N GLY A 393 0.66 -47.98 -45.53
CA GLY A 393 1.31 -48.78 -44.49
C GLY A 393 1.83 -47.94 -43.32
N GLN A 394 1.47 -46.65 -43.24
CA GLN A 394 1.93 -45.75 -42.19
C GLN A 394 1.08 -45.89 -40.92
N SER A 395 1.78 -46.04 -39.80
CA SER A 395 1.18 -46.05 -38.46
C SER A 395 1.35 -44.70 -37.79
N GLY A 396 0.34 -44.29 -37.02
CA GLY A 396 0.43 -43.15 -36.12
C GLY A 396 1.56 -43.34 -35.09
N PRO A 397 2.14 -42.25 -34.55
CA PRO A 397 3.31 -42.33 -33.65
C PRO A 397 3.09 -43.18 -32.38
N LEU A 398 1.83 -43.36 -31.98
CA LEU A 398 1.46 -44.12 -30.79
C LEU A 398 0.62 -45.36 -31.15
N ALA A 399 0.68 -45.82 -32.40
CA ALA A 399 0.01 -47.04 -32.83
C ALA A 399 0.44 -48.22 -31.94
N GLY A 400 -0.53 -48.92 -31.36
CA GLY A 400 -0.29 -50.02 -30.45
C GLY A 400 0.06 -49.61 -29.00
N ASP A 401 0.15 -48.32 -28.67
CA ASP A 401 0.31 -47.84 -27.30
C ASP A 401 -1.00 -48.06 -26.51
N SER A 402 -0.87 -48.42 -25.22
CA SER A 402 -2.02 -48.62 -24.34
C SER A 402 -2.77 -47.34 -24.02
N VAL A 403 -2.11 -46.17 -24.07
CA VAL A 403 -2.76 -44.88 -23.83
C VAL A 403 -3.76 -44.56 -24.93
N VAL A 404 -3.43 -44.81 -26.20
CA VAL A 404 -4.38 -44.51 -27.28
C VAL A 404 -5.52 -45.53 -27.33
N ARG A 405 -5.26 -46.81 -27.03
CA ARG A 405 -6.35 -47.79 -26.78
C ARG A 405 -7.27 -47.35 -25.64
N SER A 406 -6.71 -46.74 -24.59
CA SER A 406 -7.51 -46.18 -23.50
C SER A 406 -8.34 -44.98 -23.95
N ALA A 407 -7.78 -44.10 -24.79
CA ALA A 407 -8.50 -42.98 -25.39
C ALA A 407 -9.65 -43.45 -26.31
N GLU A 408 -9.43 -44.48 -27.13
CA GLU A 408 -10.47 -45.12 -27.93
C GLU A 408 -11.58 -45.74 -27.06
N SER A 409 -11.22 -46.33 -25.92
CA SER A 409 -12.22 -46.83 -24.96
C SER A 409 -13.04 -45.70 -24.32
N ALA A 410 -12.40 -44.55 -24.04
CA ALA A 410 -13.08 -43.35 -23.55
C ALA A 410 -14.00 -42.76 -24.62
N GLU A 411 -13.58 -42.74 -25.88
CA GLU A 411 -14.41 -42.35 -27.02
C GLU A 411 -15.68 -43.20 -27.11
N SER A 412 -15.57 -44.53 -26.99
CA SER A 412 -16.72 -45.44 -26.99
C SER A 412 -17.69 -45.17 -25.83
N ARG A 413 -17.16 -44.88 -24.63
CA ARG A 413 -17.97 -44.48 -23.47
C ARG A 413 -18.64 -43.13 -23.68
N LEU A 414 -17.94 -42.14 -24.24
CA LEU A 414 -18.52 -40.84 -24.60
C LEU A 414 -19.65 -41.00 -25.61
N LYS A 415 -19.47 -41.81 -26.65
CA LYS A 415 -20.55 -42.13 -27.61
C LYS A 415 -21.77 -42.72 -26.92
N SER A 416 -21.55 -43.58 -25.93
CA SER A 416 -22.64 -44.15 -25.12
C SER A 416 -23.36 -43.06 -24.31
N VAL A 417 -22.64 -42.09 -23.76
CA VAL A 417 -23.22 -40.93 -23.05
C VAL A 417 -24.01 -40.03 -24.01
N PHE A 418 -23.55 -39.83 -25.24
CA PHE A 418 -24.18 -38.95 -26.22
C PHE A 418 -25.56 -39.43 -26.68
N VAL A 419 -25.74 -40.75 -26.75
CA VAL A 419 -27.03 -41.36 -27.13
C VAL A 419 -27.90 -41.72 -25.92
N ALA A 420 -27.34 -41.70 -24.71
CA ALA A 420 -28.08 -42.06 -23.51
C ALA A 420 -29.03 -40.93 -23.09
N PRO A 421 -30.28 -41.27 -22.71
CA PRO A 421 -31.19 -40.27 -22.18
C PRO A 421 -30.71 -39.75 -20.81
N VAL A 422 -30.93 -38.46 -20.57
CA VAL A 422 -30.76 -37.81 -19.29
C VAL A 422 -32.10 -37.80 -18.57
N GLU A 423 -32.21 -38.56 -17.48
CA GLU A 423 -33.48 -38.72 -16.75
C GLU A 423 -34.00 -37.40 -16.15
N SER A 424 -33.08 -36.52 -15.71
CA SER A 424 -33.41 -35.21 -15.14
C SER A 424 -33.85 -34.18 -16.17
N ALA A 425 -33.67 -34.45 -17.46
CA ALA A 425 -34.02 -33.52 -18.53
C ALA A 425 -35.53 -33.54 -18.85
N PRO A 426 -36.10 -32.42 -19.30
CA PRO A 426 -37.52 -32.33 -19.62
C PRO A 426 -37.85 -33.14 -20.88
N THR A 427 -39.14 -33.40 -21.06
CA THR A 427 -39.67 -34.07 -22.24
C THR A 427 -39.36 -33.25 -23.50
N GLY A 428 -38.64 -33.85 -24.46
CA GLY A 428 -38.29 -33.21 -25.74
C GLY A 428 -36.82 -32.77 -25.87
N ILE A 429 -36.01 -32.86 -24.80
CA ILE A 429 -34.54 -32.68 -24.83
C ILE A 429 -33.83 -33.69 -23.91
N LYS A 430 -34.28 -34.95 -23.91
CA LYS A 430 -33.65 -36.01 -23.10
C LYS A 430 -32.33 -36.50 -23.68
N THR A 431 -32.05 -36.24 -24.95
CA THR A 431 -30.84 -36.70 -25.64
C THR A 431 -30.15 -35.55 -26.38
N LEU A 432 -28.87 -35.71 -26.72
CA LEU A 432 -28.15 -34.71 -27.52
C LEU A 432 -28.80 -34.51 -28.90
N ILE A 433 -29.30 -35.58 -29.51
CA ILE A 433 -29.94 -35.49 -30.84
C ILE A 433 -31.21 -34.65 -30.77
N GLU A 434 -31.99 -34.76 -29.70
CA GLU A 434 -33.17 -33.93 -29.44
C GLU A 434 -32.80 -32.46 -29.15
N LEU A 435 -31.59 -32.21 -28.64
CA LEU A 435 -31.01 -30.86 -28.53
C LEU A 435 -30.51 -30.31 -29.88
N GLY A 436 -30.40 -31.15 -30.92
CA GLY A 436 -29.87 -30.77 -32.23
C GLY A 436 -28.40 -31.13 -32.45
N ILE A 437 -27.81 -32.01 -31.64
CA ILE A 437 -26.42 -32.45 -31.77
C ILE A 437 -26.40 -33.96 -32.04
N SER A 438 -25.95 -34.36 -33.23
CA SER A 438 -25.92 -35.75 -33.66
C SER A 438 -24.51 -36.31 -33.72
N THR A 439 -24.36 -37.62 -33.47
CA THR A 439 -23.12 -38.34 -33.73
C THR A 439 -23.13 -38.90 -35.16
N THR A 440 -22.08 -38.61 -35.93
CA THR A 440 -21.89 -39.12 -37.29
C THR A 440 -21.53 -40.61 -37.29
N ARG A 441 -21.58 -41.26 -38.46
CA ARG A 441 -21.14 -42.66 -38.60
C ARG A 441 -19.65 -42.84 -38.28
N GLN A 442 -18.86 -41.82 -38.53
CA GLN A 442 -17.43 -41.76 -38.23
C GLN A 442 -17.22 -41.65 -36.72
N GLY A 443 -18.13 -40.99 -36.01
CA GLY A 443 -18.07 -40.83 -34.55
C GLY A 443 -17.83 -39.41 -34.10
N THR A 444 -17.66 -38.46 -35.02
CA THR A 444 -17.65 -37.02 -34.73
C THR A 444 -19.05 -36.52 -34.37
N LEU A 445 -19.14 -35.33 -33.79
CA LEU A 445 -20.38 -34.64 -33.51
C LEU A 445 -20.67 -33.57 -34.56
N GLU A 446 -21.94 -33.41 -34.90
CA GLU A 446 -22.44 -32.40 -35.85
C GLU A 446 -23.63 -31.66 -35.22
N ILE A 447 -23.70 -30.35 -35.46
CA ILE A 447 -24.76 -29.48 -34.94
C ILE A 447 -25.76 -29.17 -36.04
N ASN A 448 -27.03 -29.49 -35.80
CA ASN A 448 -28.14 -28.92 -36.54
C ASN A 448 -28.51 -27.56 -35.93
N GLN A 449 -27.98 -26.50 -36.54
CA GLN A 449 -28.17 -25.11 -36.09
C GLN A 449 -29.64 -24.74 -35.89
N SER A 450 -30.51 -25.09 -36.84
CA SER A 450 -31.94 -24.75 -36.75
C SER A 450 -32.66 -25.44 -35.59
N MET A 451 -32.25 -26.66 -35.26
CA MET A 451 -32.82 -27.43 -34.15
C MET A 451 -32.28 -26.93 -32.81
N LEU A 452 -30.98 -26.66 -32.74
CA LEU A 452 -30.36 -26.06 -31.55
C LEU A 452 -30.98 -24.70 -31.24
N ASP A 453 -31.13 -23.83 -32.23
CA ASP A 453 -31.75 -22.51 -32.07
C ASP A 453 -33.20 -22.63 -31.60
N ARG A 454 -33.98 -23.58 -32.14
CA ARG A 454 -35.33 -23.86 -31.66
C ARG A 454 -35.32 -24.26 -30.19
N GLN A 455 -34.44 -25.18 -29.79
CA GLN A 455 -34.38 -25.65 -28.40
C GLN A 455 -33.92 -24.57 -27.42
N LEU A 456 -32.98 -23.71 -27.82
CA LEU A 456 -32.55 -22.56 -27.03
C LEU A 456 -33.65 -21.48 -26.92
N ASN A 457 -34.53 -21.37 -27.90
CA ASN A 457 -35.64 -20.43 -27.84
C ASN A 457 -36.82 -20.94 -27.01
N GLU A 458 -37.19 -22.21 -27.18
CA GLU A 458 -38.38 -22.81 -26.56
C GLU A 458 -38.12 -23.35 -25.14
N ASN A 459 -36.92 -23.88 -24.86
CA ASN A 459 -36.63 -24.65 -23.65
C ASN A 459 -35.50 -24.09 -22.77
N PHE A 460 -35.11 -22.81 -22.96
CA PHE A 460 -33.95 -22.21 -22.28
C PHE A 460 -33.94 -22.38 -20.76
N SER A 461 -35.07 -22.10 -20.11
CA SER A 461 -35.20 -22.16 -18.63
C SER A 461 -34.97 -23.56 -18.07
N GLN A 462 -35.26 -24.59 -18.85
CA GLN A 462 -35.16 -25.99 -18.44
C GLN A 462 -33.85 -26.65 -18.91
N LEU A 463 -33.11 -26.03 -19.83
CA LEU A 463 -31.88 -26.58 -20.41
C LEU A 463 -30.83 -26.96 -19.35
N HIS A 464 -30.77 -26.21 -18.25
CA HIS A 464 -29.86 -26.47 -17.15
C HIS A 464 -30.05 -27.87 -16.51
N THR A 465 -31.26 -28.44 -16.60
CA THR A 465 -31.57 -29.78 -16.06
C THR A 465 -31.02 -30.93 -16.92
N PHE A 466 -30.75 -30.66 -18.20
CA PHE A 466 -30.08 -31.61 -19.10
C PHE A 466 -28.58 -31.65 -18.83
N PHE A 467 -27.93 -30.48 -18.78
CA PHE A 467 -26.47 -30.39 -18.59
C PHE A 467 -26.05 -30.59 -17.13
N GLY A 468 -26.76 -29.96 -16.20
CA GLY A 468 -26.38 -29.84 -14.80
C GLY A 468 -26.83 -31.01 -13.90
N GLY A 469 -26.36 -30.97 -12.66
CA GLY A 469 -26.65 -31.97 -11.64
C GLY A 469 -25.72 -33.20 -11.68
N SER A 470 -25.75 -34.01 -10.62
CA SER A 470 -24.88 -35.19 -10.47
C SER A 470 -25.15 -36.32 -11.47
N LYS A 471 -26.33 -36.30 -12.11
CA LYS A 471 -26.74 -37.25 -13.16
C LYS A 471 -26.90 -36.59 -14.54
N GLY A 472 -26.54 -35.31 -14.66
CA GLY A 472 -26.62 -34.54 -15.89
C GLY A 472 -25.62 -34.99 -16.94
N PHE A 473 -25.83 -34.52 -18.17
CA PHE A 473 -24.96 -34.80 -19.31
C PHE A 473 -23.50 -34.40 -19.04
N ALA A 474 -23.27 -33.19 -18.53
CA ALA A 474 -21.91 -32.67 -18.32
C ALA A 474 -21.15 -33.51 -17.31
N LYS A 475 -21.82 -33.99 -16.24
CA LYS A 475 -21.19 -34.84 -15.23
C LYS A 475 -20.79 -36.19 -15.81
N LYS A 476 -21.65 -36.82 -16.61
CA LYS A 476 -21.33 -38.10 -17.28
C LYS A 476 -20.13 -37.96 -18.23
N VAL A 477 -20.04 -36.86 -18.97
CA VAL A 477 -18.87 -36.56 -19.82
C VAL A 477 -17.61 -36.35 -18.98
N GLU A 478 -17.72 -35.55 -17.90
CA GLU A 478 -16.62 -35.31 -16.97
C GLU A 478 -16.07 -36.62 -16.39
N ASP A 479 -16.93 -37.52 -15.92
CA ASP A 479 -16.52 -38.80 -15.32
C ASP A 479 -15.73 -39.67 -16.31
N VAL A 480 -16.13 -39.68 -17.59
CA VAL A 480 -15.38 -40.39 -18.64
C VAL A 480 -14.02 -39.75 -18.86
N ILE A 481 -13.95 -38.41 -18.94
CA ILE A 481 -12.67 -37.69 -19.12
C ILE A 481 -11.75 -37.92 -17.91
N GLN A 482 -12.27 -37.79 -16.69
CA GLN A 482 -11.51 -37.99 -15.45
C GLN A 482 -10.97 -39.41 -15.32
N SER A 483 -11.69 -40.42 -15.84
CA SER A 483 -11.18 -41.80 -15.86
C SER A 483 -9.88 -41.95 -16.67
N MET A 484 -9.61 -41.00 -17.59
CA MET A 484 -8.42 -40.99 -18.43
C MET A 484 -7.34 -40.02 -17.94
N THR A 485 -7.75 -38.80 -17.54
CA THR A 485 -6.85 -37.68 -17.20
C THR A 485 -6.58 -37.54 -15.70
N GLY A 486 -7.34 -38.25 -14.85
CA GLY A 486 -7.18 -38.22 -13.41
C GLY A 486 -5.79 -38.66 -12.93
N VAL A 487 -5.52 -38.46 -11.65
CA VAL A 487 -4.21 -38.74 -11.03
C VAL A 487 -3.79 -40.20 -11.21
N SER A 488 -4.75 -41.12 -11.11
CA SER A 488 -4.59 -42.56 -11.36
C SER A 488 -4.93 -42.99 -12.79
N GLY A 489 -5.17 -42.03 -13.69
CA GLY A 489 -5.55 -42.29 -15.07
C GLY A 489 -4.39 -42.87 -15.91
N PRO A 490 -4.70 -43.56 -17.02
CA PRO A 490 -3.72 -44.17 -17.91
C PRO A 490 -2.73 -43.16 -18.50
N ILE A 491 -3.17 -41.94 -18.83
CA ILE A 491 -2.28 -40.89 -19.36
C ILE A 491 -1.21 -40.52 -18.33
N ARG A 492 -1.63 -40.24 -17.08
CA ARG A 492 -0.72 -39.87 -16.00
C ARG A 492 0.23 -41.01 -15.65
N THR A 493 -0.28 -42.24 -15.60
CA THR A 493 0.51 -43.44 -15.31
C THR A 493 1.59 -43.68 -16.38
N ARG A 494 1.24 -43.52 -17.66
CA ARG A 494 2.21 -43.63 -18.77
C ARG A 494 3.28 -42.55 -18.68
N MET A 495 2.91 -41.30 -18.42
CA MET A 495 3.88 -40.20 -18.27
C MET A 495 4.87 -40.47 -17.14
N ASN A 496 4.41 -40.97 -16.00
CA ASN A 496 5.29 -41.33 -14.89
C ASN A 496 6.24 -42.47 -15.28
N THR A 497 5.72 -43.52 -15.94
CA THR A 497 6.55 -44.65 -16.39
C THR A 497 7.61 -44.21 -17.40
N MET A 498 7.27 -43.32 -18.34
CA MET A 498 8.21 -42.76 -19.31
C MET A 498 9.30 -41.91 -18.63
N ARG A 499 8.93 -41.12 -17.62
CA ARG A 499 9.89 -40.36 -16.83
C ARG A 499 10.86 -41.27 -16.10
N ASP A 500 10.37 -42.33 -15.46
CA ASP A 500 11.21 -43.29 -14.75
C ASP A 500 12.13 -44.07 -15.71
N GLN A 501 11.65 -44.37 -16.91
CA GLN A 501 12.47 -44.96 -17.97
C GLN A 501 13.60 -44.02 -18.41
N ASN A 502 13.31 -42.73 -18.61
CA ASN A 502 14.34 -41.75 -18.96
C ASN A 502 15.42 -41.63 -17.89
N TYR A 503 15.05 -41.64 -16.60
CA TYR A 503 16.04 -41.63 -15.51
C TYR A 503 16.93 -42.88 -15.55
N ARG A 504 16.35 -44.07 -15.68
CA ARG A 504 17.13 -45.31 -15.78
C ARG A 504 18.04 -45.33 -17.01
N LEU A 505 17.59 -44.83 -18.15
CA LEU A 505 18.40 -44.76 -19.37
C LEU A 505 19.58 -43.81 -19.20
N ASN A 506 19.36 -42.67 -18.55
CA ASN A 506 20.43 -41.72 -18.23
C ASN A 506 21.48 -42.37 -17.30
N ASP A 507 21.05 -43.09 -16.26
CA ASP A 507 21.96 -43.80 -15.36
C ASP A 507 22.76 -44.88 -16.10
N GLN A 508 22.10 -45.63 -17.00
CA GLN A 508 22.76 -46.64 -17.84
C GLN A 508 23.79 -46.03 -18.79
N GLN A 509 23.53 -44.84 -19.31
CA GLN A 509 24.48 -44.11 -20.15
C GLN A 509 25.73 -43.74 -19.34
N VAL A 510 25.56 -43.16 -18.15
CA VAL A 510 26.68 -42.83 -17.25
C VAL A 510 27.50 -44.07 -16.88
N ASP A 511 26.83 -45.20 -16.60
CA ASP A 511 27.51 -46.46 -16.31
C ASP A 511 28.30 -47.00 -17.50
N LEU A 512 27.74 -46.90 -18.71
CA LEU A 512 28.40 -47.31 -19.94
C LEU A 512 29.64 -46.45 -20.23
N ASP A 513 29.52 -45.14 -20.06
CA ASP A 513 30.63 -44.19 -20.27
C ASP A 513 31.81 -44.52 -19.33
N ARG A 514 31.53 -44.78 -18.04
CA ARG A 514 32.56 -45.22 -17.07
C ARG A 514 33.24 -46.53 -17.49
N ARG A 515 32.48 -47.49 -18.03
CA ARG A 515 33.04 -48.77 -18.52
C ARG A 515 33.91 -48.57 -19.76
N MET A 516 33.49 -47.69 -20.68
CA MET A 516 34.24 -47.36 -21.88
C MET A 516 35.56 -46.64 -21.54
N GLU A 517 35.54 -45.71 -20.58
CA GLU A 517 36.74 -45.03 -20.09
C GLU A 517 37.73 -46.01 -19.47
N SER A 518 37.27 -46.90 -18.58
CA SER A 518 38.12 -47.94 -17.98
C SER A 518 38.68 -48.92 -19.02
N LEU A 519 37.90 -49.28 -20.05
CA LEU A 519 38.38 -50.11 -21.15
C LEU A 519 39.46 -49.40 -21.97
N GLN A 520 39.26 -48.11 -22.29
CA GLN A 520 40.24 -47.28 -22.98
C GLN A 520 41.54 -47.19 -22.20
N GLU A 521 41.47 -46.90 -20.90
CA GLU A 521 42.65 -46.80 -20.03
C GLU A 521 43.43 -48.11 -19.95
N ARG A 522 42.75 -49.23 -19.69
CA ARG A 522 43.39 -50.56 -19.68
C ARG A 522 44.03 -50.90 -21.01
N THR A 523 43.38 -50.57 -22.12
CA THR A 523 43.91 -50.81 -23.47
C THR A 523 45.14 -49.96 -23.74
N ARG A 524 45.11 -48.67 -23.38
CA ARG A 524 46.27 -47.76 -23.47
C ARG A 524 47.44 -48.26 -22.64
N ASN A 525 47.20 -48.72 -21.41
CA ASN A 525 48.23 -49.30 -20.54
C ASN A 525 48.82 -50.60 -21.12
N LYS A 526 48.00 -51.48 -21.70
CA LYS A 526 48.49 -52.67 -22.41
C LYS A 526 49.40 -52.31 -23.59
N PHE A 527 49.01 -51.33 -24.41
CA PHE A 527 49.84 -50.87 -25.53
C PHE A 527 51.16 -50.24 -25.04
N ALA A 528 51.13 -49.42 -24.00
CA ALA A 528 52.35 -48.86 -23.40
C ALA A 528 53.29 -49.95 -22.85
N ASN A 529 52.75 -50.95 -22.15
CA ASN A 529 53.53 -52.08 -21.65
C ASN A 529 54.12 -52.94 -22.79
N MET A 530 53.34 -53.19 -23.85
CA MET A 530 53.85 -53.89 -25.04
C MET A 530 54.98 -53.12 -25.73
N GLN A 531 54.90 -51.79 -25.79
CA GLN A 531 55.99 -50.94 -26.29
C GLN A 531 57.25 -51.04 -25.42
N ASP A 532 57.11 -50.99 -24.08
CA ASP A 532 58.22 -51.14 -23.15
C ASP A 532 58.90 -52.52 -23.27
N VAL A 533 58.11 -53.60 -23.28
CA VAL A 533 58.62 -54.97 -23.45
C VAL A 533 59.31 -55.12 -24.80
N THR A 534 58.75 -54.56 -25.88
CA THR A 534 59.38 -54.54 -27.20
C THR A 534 60.70 -53.76 -27.19
N GLY A 535 60.75 -52.63 -26.50
CA GLY A 535 61.98 -51.84 -26.31
C GLY A 535 63.06 -52.63 -25.56
N LYS A 536 62.70 -53.29 -24.44
CA LYS A 536 63.60 -54.14 -23.66
C LYS A 536 64.09 -55.35 -24.47
N MET A 537 63.20 -56.03 -25.20
CA MET A 537 63.58 -57.14 -26.08
C MET A 537 64.55 -56.69 -27.17
N LYS A 538 64.31 -55.52 -27.80
CA LYS A 538 65.25 -54.94 -28.78
C LYS A 538 66.61 -54.62 -28.16
N ALA A 539 66.63 -54.04 -26.96
CA ALA A 539 67.86 -53.74 -26.23
C ALA A 539 68.64 -55.01 -25.85
N GLN A 540 67.95 -56.04 -25.36
CA GLN A 540 68.55 -57.35 -25.07
C GLN A 540 69.12 -58.03 -26.33
N LEU A 541 68.36 -58.01 -27.43
CA LEU A 541 68.82 -58.52 -28.73
C LEU A 541 70.09 -57.79 -29.18
N SER A 542 70.11 -56.46 -29.08
CA SER A 542 71.29 -55.64 -29.39
C SER A 542 72.47 -55.96 -28.47
N GLY A 543 72.23 -56.17 -27.18
CA GLY A 543 73.26 -56.54 -26.21
C GLY A 543 73.86 -57.92 -26.49
N MET A 544 73.03 -58.91 -26.83
CA MET A 544 73.50 -60.24 -27.24
C MET A 544 74.29 -60.20 -28.55
N MET A 545 73.82 -59.44 -29.54
CA MET A 545 74.56 -59.26 -30.79
C MET A 545 75.93 -58.62 -30.57
N ASN A 546 76.05 -57.67 -29.63
CA ASN A 546 77.33 -57.07 -29.26
C ASN A 546 78.26 -57.99 -28.45
N ALA A 547 77.75 -59.05 -27.82
CA ALA A 547 78.54 -60.00 -27.03
C ALA A 547 78.96 -61.25 -27.82
N LEU A 548 78.35 -61.49 -28.99
CA LEU A 548 78.59 -62.63 -29.88
C LEU A 548 79.45 -62.27 -31.11
N GLY A 549 79.81 -61.00 -31.28
CA GLY A 549 80.85 -60.50 -32.18
C GLY A 549 81.97 -59.85 -31.38
#